data_AF-A0A935BPF8-F1
#
_entry.id   AF-A0A935BPF8-F1
#
_cell.length_a   1.000
_cell.length_b   1.000
_cell.length_c   1.000
_cell.angle_alpha   90.00
_cell.angle_beta   90.00
_cell.angle_gamma   90.00
#
_symmetry.space_group_name_H-M   'P 1'
#
loop_
_entity.id
_entity.type
_entity.pdbx_description
1 polymer ?
#
loop_
_entity_poly.entity_id
_entity_poly.type
_entity_poly.pdbx_seq_one_letter_code
_entity_poly.pdbx_strand_id
1 'polypeptide(L)'
;MTDENKTIEQPTLPFGPEPPAPAGEKGQDALDLIKSENEQLKAMIGNAAAHREITGELERIGARSPELLWDVVAGRVEFDDEGRPANVAAVVAELKAKFPEQFGTYIPQSIDGGAGQTATPRLTKEALRRMKPAEIAELDWADVRRVLAS
;
A
#
# COMPACT_ATOMS: atom_id res chain seq x y z
N MET A 1 32.87 32.52 -96.90
CA MET A 1 33.27 32.17 -95.52
C MET A 1 32.74 33.27 -94.62
N THR A 2 31.54 33.07 -94.08
CA THR A 2 30.97 33.80 -92.92
C THR A 2 29.56 33.24 -92.76
N ASP A 3 29.41 32.29 -91.84
CA ASP A 3 28.10 31.93 -91.29
C ASP A 3 28.10 32.37 -89.83
N GLU A 4 27.02 33.07 -89.51
CA GLU A 4 26.84 33.92 -88.36
C GLU A 4 26.55 33.09 -87.12
N ASN A 5 27.33 33.30 -86.06
CA ASN A 5 27.09 32.70 -84.76
C ASN A 5 25.92 33.43 -84.08
N LYS A 6 24.70 32.91 -84.26
CA LYS A 6 23.49 33.42 -83.63
C LYS A 6 23.32 32.80 -82.24
N THR A 7 23.78 33.51 -81.22
CA THR A 7 23.52 33.26 -79.79
C THR A 7 22.01 33.17 -79.55
N ILE A 8 21.54 32.01 -79.09
CA ILE A 8 20.16 31.81 -78.64
C ILE A 8 20.15 32.07 -77.12
N GLU A 9 19.60 33.21 -76.71
CA GLU A 9 19.25 33.46 -75.31
C GLU A 9 18.07 32.55 -74.93
N GLN A 10 18.26 31.69 -73.93
CA GLN A 10 17.16 30.94 -73.33
C GLN A 10 16.35 31.87 -72.41
N PRO A 11 15.01 31.84 -72.46
CA PRO A 11 14.20 32.64 -71.56
C PRO A 11 14.28 32.07 -70.13
N THR A 12 14.81 32.86 -69.19
CA THR A 12 14.66 32.61 -67.76
C THR A 12 13.19 32.72 -67.37
N LEU A 13 12.56 31.57 -67.10
CA LEU A 13 11.22 31.50 -66.51
C LEU A 13 11.28 31.94 -65.03
N PRO A 14 10.28 32.68 -64.53
CA PRO A 14 10.25 33.10 -63.13
C PRO A 14 10.09 31.88 -62.22
N PHE A 15 10.91 31.84 -61.17
CA PHE A 15 10.87 30.87 -60.07
C PHE A 15 9.42 30.58 -59.65
N GLY A 16 8.98 29.34 -59.85
CA GLY A 16 7.77 28.81 -59.21
C GLY A 16 7.95 28.76 -57.69
N PRO A 17 6.85 28.67 -56.91
CA PRO A 17 6.94 28.64 -55.45
C PRO A 17 7.87 27.51 -55.01
N GLU A 18 8.80 27.86 -54.13
CA GLU A 18 9.73 26.95 -53.47
C GLU A 18 8.98 25.71 -52.96
N PRO A 19 9.50 24.48 -53.18
CA PRO A 19 8.85 23.27 -52.70
C PRO A 19 8.64 23.38 -51.17
N PRO A 20 7.47 23.00 -50.65
CA PRO A 20 7.24 23.05 -49.21
C PRO A 20 8.31 22.23 -48.51
N ALA A 21 8.90 22.80 -47.45
CA ALA A 21 9.89 22.15 -46.60
C ALA A 21 9.49 20.71 -46.28
N PRO A 22 10.43 19.75 -46.25
CA PRO A 22 10.12 18.34 -46.14
C PRO A 22 9.29 18.08 -44.88
N ALA A 23 8.09 17.53 -45.07
CA ALA A 23 7.18 17.11 -43.98
C ALA A 23 7.77 16.04 -43.04
N GLY A 24 9.03 15.63 -43.23
CA GLY A 24 9.73 14.59 -42.49
C GLY A 24 10.10 14.99 -41.06
N GLU A 25 10.53 16.23 -40.80
CA GLU A 25 10.96 16.65 -39.45
C GLU A 25 9.78 16.68 -38.47
N LYS A 26 8.65 17.29 -38.86
CA LYS A 26 7.43 17.32 -38.04
C LYS A 26 6.83 15.92 -37.81
N GLY A 27 6.99 15.02 -38.77
CA GLY A 27 6.58 13.62 -38.63
C GLY A 27 7.47 12.85 -37.66
N GLN A 28 8.78 13.10 -37.69
CA GLN A 28 9.73 12.46 -36.79
C GLN A 28 9.53 12.90 -35.33
N ASP A 29 9.35 14.20 -35.09
CA ASP A 29 9.06 14.76 -33.76
C ASP A 29 7.76 14.18 -33.17
N ALA A 30 6.73 14.04 -34.00
CA ALA A 30 5.46 13.44 -33.60
C ALA A 30 5.59 11.94 -33.28
N LEU A 31 6.39 11.20 -34.06
CA LEU A 31 6.66 9.78 -33.81
C LEU A 31 7.43 9.58 -32.51
N ASP A 32 8.42 10.42 -32.23
CA ASP A 32 9.23 10.30 -31.02
C ASP A 32 8.42 10.69 -29.77
N LEU A 33 7.55 11.70 -29.88
CA LEU A 33 6.57 12.02 -28.84
C LEU A 33 5.65 10.83 -28.54
N ILE A 34 5.03 10.24 -29.57
CA ILE A 34 4.10 9.11 -29.40
C ILE A 34 4.81 7.89 -28.82
N LYS A 35 6.07 7.63 -29.19
CA LYS A 35 6.85 6.52 -28.59
C LYS A 35 7.08 6.77 -27.11
N SER A 36 7.52 7.98 -26.74
CA SER A 36 7.75 8.33 -25.34
C SER A 36 6.47 8.24 -24.49
N GLU A 37 5.33 8.65 -25.06
CA GLU A 37 4.02 8.54 -24.40
C GLU A 37 3.59 7.08 -24.25
N ASN A 38 3.79 6.24 -25.27
CA ASN A 38 3.51 4.81 -25.17
C ASN A 38 4.38 4.11 -24.13
N GLU A 39 5.65 4.47 -24.00
CA GLU A 39 6.54 3.94 -22.97
C GLU A 39 6.08 4.35 -21.57
N GLN A 40 5.68 5.61 -21.38
CA GLN A 40 5.11 6.09 -20.12
C GLN A 40 3.80 5.38 -19.77
N LEU A 41 2.88 5.25 -20.73
CA LEU A 41 1.61 4.57 -20.53
C LEU A 41 1.82 3.09 -20.20
N LYS A 42 2.74 2.41 -20.88
CA LYS A 42 3.12 1.03 -20.57
C LYS A 42 3.68 0.92 -19.16
N ALA A 43 4.56 1.82 -18.75
CA ALA A 43 5.10 1.85 -17.39
C ALA A 43 4.00 2.09 -16.34
N MET A 44 3.06 3.00 -16.60
CA MET A 44 1.92 3.26 -15.71
C MET A 44 0.99 2.03 -15.58
N ILE A 45 0.65 1.40 -16.71
CA ILE A 45 -0.20 0.20 -16.73
C ILE A 45 0.49 -0.96 -16.02
N GLY A 46 1.77 -1.17 -16.31
CA GLY A 46 2.58 -2.21 -15.65
C GLY A 46 2.63 -2.00 -14.14
N ASN A 47 2.88 -0.77 -13.69
CA ASN A 47 2.90 -0.45 -12.27
C ASN A 47 1.54 -0.70 -11.60
N ALA A 48 0.43 -0.29 -12.23
CA ALA A 48 -0.91 -0.53 -11.71
C ALA A 48 -1.32 -2.02 -11.73
N ALA A 49 -0.77 -2.81 -12.66
CA ALA A 49 -0.96 -4.25 -12.69
C ALA A 49 -0.16 -4.94 -11.57
N ALA A 50 1.12 -4.60 -11.42
CA ALA A 50 1.98 -5.12 -10.37
C ALA A 50 1.49 -4.77 -8.97
N HIS A 51 1.01 -3.53 -8.77
CA HIS A 51 0.40 -3.11 -7.52
C HIS A 51 -0.75 -4.04 -7.14
N ARG A 52 -1.73 -4.22 -8.04
CA ARG A 52 -2.89 -5.11 -7.82
C ARG A 52 -2.50 -6.56 -7.59
N GLU A 53 -1.52 -7.07 -8.33
CA GLU A 53 -1.09 -8.47 -8.22
C GLU A 53 -0.38 -8.72 -6.88
N ILE A 54 0.55 -7.85 -6.50
CA ILE A 54 1.30 -7.99 -5.25
C ILE A 54 0.40 -7.72 -4.03
N THR A 55 -0.44 -6.69 -4.04
CA THR A 55 -1.37 -6.45 -2.91
C THR A 55 -2.37 -7.59 -2.77
N GLY A 56 -2.92 -8.11 -3.88
CA GLY A 56 -3.80 -9.28 -3.85
C GLY A 56 -3.10 -10.53 -3.29
N GLU A 57 -1.84 -10.76 -3.64
CA GLU A 57 -1.05 -11.86 -3.09
C GLU A 57 -0.78 -11.66 -1.59
N LEU A 58 -0.44 -10.45 -1.16
CA LEU A 58 -0.22 -10.08 0.24
C LEU A 58 -1.49 -10.29 1.08
N GLU A 59 -2.65 -9.86 0.58
CA GLU A 59 -3.95 -10.13 1.21
C GLU A 59 -4.21 -11.62 1.36
N ARG A 60 -3.98 -12.39 0.28
CA ARG A 60 -4.18 -13.84 0.25
C ARG A 60 -3.36 -14.58 1.31
N ILE A 61 -2.16 -14.10 1.61
CA ILE A 61 -1.28 -14.67 2.64
C ILE A 61 -1.47 -14.05 4.04
N GLY A 62 -2.51 -13.23 4.22
CA GLY A 62 -2.89 -12.67 5.51
C GLY A 62 -1.99 -11.53 5.98
N ALA A 63 -1.47 -10.72 5.05
CA ALA A 63 -0.81 -9.47 5.40
C ALA A 63 -1.80 -8.51 6.07
N ARG A 64 -1.39 -7.90 7.18
CA ARG A 64 -2.20 -6.92 7.93
C ARG A 64 -2.32 -5.58 7.21
N SER A 65 -1.32 -5.22 6.43
CA SER A 65 -1.27 -3.94 5.71
C SER A 65 -0.65 -4.10 4.32
N PRO A 66 -1.37 -4.71 3.36
CA PRO A 66 -0.88 -4.96 2.00
C PRO A 66 -0.38 -3.70 1.30
N GLU A 67 -1.08 -2.57 1.42
CA GLU A 67 -0.71 -1.30 0.80
C GLU A 67 0.61 -0.75 1.33
N LEU A 68 0.81 -0.76 2.65
CA LEU A 68 2.06 -0.31 3.25
C LEU A 68 3.23 -1.21 2.88
N LEU A 69 2.98 -2.52 2.78
CA LEU A 69 3.99 -3.48 2.36
C LEU A 69 4.37 -3.30 0.88
N TRP A 70 3.41 -2.93 0.03
CA TRP A 70 3.67 -2.54 -1.36
C TRP A 70 4.61 -1.34 -1.43
N ASP A 71 4.34 -0.27 -0.69
CA ASP A 71 5.17 0.95 -0.72
C ASP A 71 6.65 0.66 -0.37
N VAL A 72 6.90 -0.34 0.47
CA VAL A 72 8.26 -0.77 0.86
C VAL A 72 8.98 -1.50 -0.27
N VAL A 73 8.25 -2.19 -1.16
CA VAL A 73 8.83 -3.07 -2.18
C VAL A 73 8.62 -2.60 -3.61
N ALA A 74 7.80 -1.57 -3.85
CA ALA A 74 7.49 -1.06 -5.18
C ALA A 74 8.76 -0.78 -6.02
N GLY A 75 9.79 -0.20 -5.39
CA GLY A 75 11.09 0.06 -6.05
C GLY A 75 11.98 -1.16 -6.28
N ARG A 76 11.55 -2.35 -5.85
CA ARG A 76 12.27 -3.63 -6.00
C ARG A 76 11.53 -4.62 -6.90
N VAL A 77 10.35 -4.23 -7.41
CA VAL A 77 9.60 -5.06 -8.35
C VAL A 77 10.30 -5.04 -9.69
N GLU A 78 10.61 -6.22 -10.20
CA GLU A 78 11.15 -6.42 -11.54
C GLU A 78 9.99 -6.76 -12.47
N PHE A 79 10.04 -6.25 -13.71
CA PHE A 79 9.01 -6.46 -14.71
C PHE A 79 9.53 -7.32 -15.86
N ASP A 80 8.70 -8.21 -16.39
CA ASP A 80 8.98 -8.96 -17.62
C ASP A 80 8.77 -8.10 -18.88
N ASP A 81 9.05 -8.68 -20.05
CA ASP A 81 8.89 -8.01 -21.35
C ASP A 81 7.42 -7.62 -21.65
N GLU A 82 6.46 -8.22 -20.94
CA GLU A 82 5.04 -7.90 -21.02
C GLU A 82 4.58 -6.87 -19.96
N GLY A 83 5.49 -6.39 -19.11
CA GLY A 83 5.20 -5.43 -18.05
C GLY A 83 4.51 -6.03 -16.82
N ARG A 84 4.62 -7.34 -16.59
CA ARG A 84 4.12 -8.04 -15.40
C ARG A 84 5.22 -8.23 -14.36
N PRO A 85 4.90 -8.30 -13.06
CA PRO A 85 5.90 -8.50 -12.03
C PRO A 85 6.55 -9.90 -12.12
N ALA A 86 7.85 -9.96 -12.35
CA ALA A 86 8.61 -11.19 -12.56
C ALA A 86 9.11 -11.82 -11.25
N ASN A 87 9.23 -11.04 -10.17
CA ASN A 87 9.89 -11.44 -8.93
C ASN A 87 8.96 -11.47 -7.69
N VAL A 88 7.64 -11.59 -7.88
CA VAL A 88 6.63 -11.57 -6.80
C VAL A 88 6.95 -12.49 -5.63
N ALA A 89 7.30 -13.76 -5.91
CA ALA A 89 7.59 -14.73 -4.85
C ALA A 89 8.81 -14.35 -3.99
N ALA A 90 9.85 -13.79 -4.61
CA ALA A 90 11.05 -13.33 -3.91
C ALA A 90 10.74 -12.13 -3.02
N VAL A 91 9.96 -11.17 -3.54
CA VAL A 91 9.50 -9.99 -2.80
C VAL A 91 8.66 -10.39 -1.59
N VAL A 92 7.71 -11.31 -1.76
CA VAL A 92 6.87 -11.82 -0.67
C VAL A 92 7.70 -12.55 0.39
N ALA A 93 8.68 -13.37 -0.02
CA ALA A 93 9.57 -14.06 0.92
C ALA A 93 10.42 -13.07 1.74
N GLU A 94 10.95 -12.03 1.09
CA GLU A 94 11.69 -10.96 1.77
C GLU A 94 10.80 -10.22 2.78
N LEU A 95 9.57 -9.88 2.40
CA LEU A 95 8.61 -9.22 3.29
C LEU A 95 8.30 -10.07 4.52
N LYS A 96 8.06 -11.37 4.34
CA LYS A 96 7.85 -12.30 5.47
C LYS A 96 9.07 -12.38 6.40
N ALA A 97 10.27 -12.30 5.86
CA ALA A 97 11.50 -12.33 6.64
C ALA A 97 11.73 -11.01 7.40
N LYS A 98 11.42 -9.87 6.79
CA LYS A 98 11.66 -8.53 7.38
C LYS A 98 10.58 -8.08 8.33
N PHE A 99 9.32 -8.41 8.04
CA PHE A 99 8.15 -7.94 8.78
C PHE A 99 7.24 -9.11 9.17
N PRO A 100 7.76 -10.13 9.89
CA PRO A 100 6.97 -11.30 10.25
C PRO A 100 5.69 -10.96 11.01
N GLU A 101 5.68 -9.86 11.78
CA GLU A 101 4.52 -9.36 12.51
C GLU A 101 3.36 -8.87 11.63
N GLN A 102 3.66 -8.53 10.37
CA GLN A 102 2.66 -8.15 9.39
C GLN A 102 1.93 -9.37 8.82
N PHE A 103 2.46 -10.58 9.01
CA PHE A 103 1.88 -11.82 8.51
C PHE A 103 1.36 -12.66 9.67
N GLY A 104 0.06 -12.99 9.62
CA GLY A 104 -0.57 -13.89 10.58
C GLY A 104 -1.63 -13.24 11.46
N THR A 105 -2.47 -14.10 12.04
CA THR A 105 -3.68 -13.71 12.77
C THR A 105 -3.33 -13.24 14.18
N TYR A 106 -3.50 -11.95 14.45
CA TYR A 106 -3.61 -11.49 15.84
C TYR A 106 -4.92 -12.05 16.41
N ILE A 107 -4.83 -13.02 17.30
CA ILE A 107 -5.96 -13.39 18.15
C ILE A 107 -5.85 -12.49 19.38
N PRO A 108 -6.67 -11.43 19.52
CA PRO A 108 -6.71 -10.68 20.75
C PRO A 108 -7.01 -11.64 21.89
N GLN A 109 -6.18 -11.66 22.92
CA GLN A 109 -6.55 -12.37 24.13
C GLN A 109 -7.82 -11.69 24.67
N SER A 110 -8.84 -12.50 24.99
CA SER A 110 -10.05 -12.00 25.63
C SER A 110 -9.66 -11.39 26.97
N ILE A 111 -9.56 -10.07 27.04
CA ILE A 111 -9.45 -9.35 28.30
C ILE A 111 -10.88 -9.29 28.83
N ASP A 112 -11.20 -10.18 29.76
CA ASP A 112 -12.43 -10.07 30.55
C ASP A 112 -12.31 -8.86 31.48
N GLY A 113 -12.65 -7.68 30.95
CA GLY A 113 -12.72 -6.42 31.70
C GLY A 113 -13.79 -6.41 32.79
N GLY A 114 -14.54 -7.51 32.98
CA GLY A 114 -15.57 -7.70 34.01
C GLY A 114 -15.11 -8.50 35.22
N ALA A 115 -13.92 -9.11 35.21
CA ALA A 115 -13.36 -9.80 36.37
C ALA A 115 -12.79 -8.79 37.38
N GLY A 116 -13.66 -7.93 37.91
CA GLY A 116 -13.38 -7.25 39.16
C GLY A 116 -13.02 -8.31 40.20
N GLN A 117 -11.91 -8.12 40.90
CA GLN A 117 -11.63 -8.89 42.12
C GLN A 117 -12.83 -8.70 43.04
N THR A 118 -13.72 -9.69 43.10
CA THR A 118 -14.72 -9.78 44.16
C THR A 118 -13.98 -10.16 45.42
N ALA A 119 -13.29 -9.16 46.00
CA ALA A 119 -12.95 -9.19 47.40
C ALA A 119 -14.28 -9.28 48.14
N THR A 120 -14.69 -10.50 48.47
CA THR A 120 -15.74 -10.73 49.46
C THR A 120 -15.39 -9.86 50.66
N PRO A 121 -16.26 -8.92 51.07
CA PRO A 121 -15.97 -8.08 52.22
C PRO A 121 -15.88 -8.99 53.43
N ARG A 122 -14.65 -9.37 53.81
CA ARG A 122 -14.43 -10.16 55.01
C ARG A 122 -14.91 -9.33 56.18
N LEU A 123 -15.91 -9.84 56.89
CA LEU A 123 -16.36 -9.26 58.15
C LEU A 123 -15.15 -9.22 59.09
N THR A 124 -14.70 -8.01 59.43
CA THR A 124 -13.59 -7.79 60.37
C THR A 124 -14.11 -7.21 61.68
N LYS A 125 -13.35 -7.39 62.76
CA LYS A 125 -13.69 -6.83 64.09
C LYS A 125 -13.82 -5.31 64.07
N GLU A 126 -12.97 -4.66 63.27
CA GLU A 126 -13.00 -3.23 62.96
C GLU A 126 -14.29 -2.80 62.24
N ALA A 127 -14.82 -3.65 61.35
CA ALA A 127 -16.09 -3.39 60.67
C ALA A 127 -17.28 -3.57 61.63
N LEU A 128 -17.29 -4.65 62.43
CA LEU A 128 -18.33 -4.91 63.43
C LEU A 128 -18.44 -3.78 64.47
N ARG A 129 -17.32 -3.18 64.89
CA ARG A 129 -17.34 -2.05 65.85
C ARG A 129 -17.91 -0.76 65.28
N ARG A 130 -17.88 -0.59 63.95
CA ARG A 130 -18.41 0.59 63.26
C ARG A 130 -19.87 0.43 62.83
N MET A 131 -20.38 -0.80 62.77
CA MET A 131 -21.77 -1.12 62.45
C MET A 131 -22.68 -0.85 63.65
N LYS A 132 -23.93 -0.44 63.36
CA LYS A 132 -24.95 -0.29 64.41
C LYS A 132 -25.44 -1.67 64.85
N PRO A 133 -25.89 -1.83 66.10
CA PRO A 133 -26.42 -3.11 66.59
C PRO A 133 -27.55 -3.69 65.74
N ALA A 134 -28.39 -2.83 65.15
CA ALA A 134 -29.46 -3.24 64.23
C ALA A 134 -28.92 -3.86 62.92
N GLU A 135 -27.77 -3.39 62.43
CA GLU A 135 -27.15 -3.89 61.19
C GLU A 135 -26.41 -5.21 61.46
N ILE A 136 -25.87 -5.40 62.68
CA ILE A 136 -25.25 -6.66 63.09
C ILE A 136 -26.30 -7.77 63.25
N ALA A 137 -27.52 -7.43 63.64
CA ALA A 137 -28.61 -8.41 63.80
C ALA A 137 -29.03 -9.08 62.49
N GLU A 138 -28.82 -8.41 61.35
CA GLU A 138 -29.11 -8.91 60.00
C GLU A 138 -27.96 -9.75 59.41
N LEU A 139 -26.81 -9.83 60.09
CA LEU A 139 -25.66 -10.63 59.64
C LEU A 139 -25.74 -12.08 60.13
N ASP A 140 -24.99 -12.97 59.47
CA ASP A 140 -24.84 -14.34 59.92
C ASP A 140 -24.09 -14.39 61.27
N TRP A 141 -24.80 -14.81 62.31
CA TRP A 141 -24.28 -14.92 63.67
C TRP A 141 -23.11 -15.91 63.80
N ALA A 142 -22.99 -16.91 62.93
CA ALA A 142 -21.84 -17.81 62.92
C ALA A 142 -20.55 -17.07 62.56
N ASP A 143 -20.63 -16.18 61.55
CA ASP A 143 -19.50 -15.38 61.09
C ASP A 143 -19.15 -14.26 62.07
N VAL A 144 -20.16 -13.60 62.66
CA VAL A 144 -19.97 -12.58 63.72
C VAL A 144 -19.24 -13.18 64.92
N ARG A 145 -19.66 -14.37 65.40
CA ARG A 145 -19.02 -15.05 66.53
C ARG A 145 -17.58 -15.45 66.23
N ARG A 146 -17.31 -15.96 65.02
CA ARG A 146 -15.95 -16.32 64.60
C ARG A 146 -15.01 -15.11 64.64
N VAL A 147 -15.48 -13.94 64.21
CA VAL A 147 -14.71 -12.68 64.20
C VAL A 147 -14.53 -12.09 65.60
N LEU A 148 -15.48 -12.29 66.52
CA LEU A 148 -15.34 -11.87 67.92
C LEU A 148 -14.46 -12.80 68.75
N ALA A 149 -14.43 -14.10 68.41
CA ALA A 149 -13.57 -15.10 69.03
C ALA A 149 -12.11 -15.04 68.57
N SER A 150 -11.84 -14.38 67.42
CA SER A 150 -10.50 -13.99 66.97
C SER A 150 -10.03 -12.67 67.58
#